data_AF-A0AAU9CIR0-F1
#
_entry.id   AF-A0AAU9CIR0-F1
#
_cell.length_a   1.000
_cell.length_b   1.000
_cell.length_c   1.000
_cell.angle_alpha   90.00
_cell.angle_beta   90.00
_cell.angle_gamma   90.00
#
_symmetry.space_group_name_H-M   'P 1'
#
loop_
_entity.id
_entity.type
_entity.pdbx_description
1 polymer ?
#
loop_
_entity_poly.entity_id
_entity_poly.type
_entity_poly.pdbx_seq_one_letter_code
_entity_poly.pdbx_strand_id
1 'polypeptide(L)'
;MKKKLLPILMGALLVPTVWADVRIEAERSVVGENDVLEARLRFPAQDRGDLYVAAIVQGNLLFFGEDGKLHSAPVPYKRDGLFDQGQAETILRFPGVLITPGRYRLYAAITDTGADIFDTSRWHGPLARQLFIVNEPPERSRDFDGDGWPDDDGNHDGFSDADHDFDGWRDDDADHNGIPDGEESGGDDQGGADHSGHDHGGDDDGGHDDGGNTGTGDTGGNVATGASLYGANCSGCHSPDPASDRKGVLMGADPARIRGAIASNKGGMGFLADVLSDADIQAISDFIRSKRGG
;
A
#
# COMPACT_ATOMS: atom_id res chain seq x y z
N MET A 1 -3.44 -50.11 -59.26
CA MET A 1 -4.02 -48.83 -58.79
C MET A 1 -3.32 -48.44 -57.48
N LYS A 2 -2.41 -47.47 -57.50
CA LYS A 2 -1.68 -47.01 -56.30
C LYS A 2 -2.42 -45.80 -55.71
N LYS A 3 -3.11 -45.98 -54.58
CA LYS A 3 -3.74 -44.88 -53.82
C LYS A 3 -2.64 -44.06 -53.15
N LYS A 4 -2.44 -42.81 -53.57
CA LYS A 4 -1.60 -41.83 -52.87
C LYS A 4 -2.39 -41.32 -51.64
N LEU A 5 -1.90 -41.59 -50.44
CA LEU A 5 -2.35 -40.94 -49.21
C LEU A 5 -1.75 -39.52 -49.18
N LEU A 6 -2.62 -38.51 -49.17
CA LEU A 6 -2.22 -37.13 -48.91
C LEU A 6 -1.98 -36.98 -47.40
N PRO A 7 -0.85 -36.36 -46.96
CA PRO A 7 -0.66 -36.03 -45.56
C PRO A 7 -1.62 -34.90 -45.18
N ILE A 8 -2.46 -35.15 -44.17
CA ILE A 8 -3.28 -34.12 -43.53
C ILE A 8 -2.31 -33.28 -42.71
N LEU A 9 -2.04 -32.06 -43.19
CA LEU A 9 -1.29 -31.06 -42.44
C LEU A 9 -2.19 -30.59 -41.29
N MET A 10 -2.00 -31.18 -40.11
CA MET A 10 -2.62 -30.73 -38.87
C MET A 10 -1.97 -29.39 -38.49
N GLY A 11 -2.53 -28.29 -38.99
CA GLY A 11 -2.15 -26.95 -38.56
C GLY A 11 -2.50 -26.81 -37.08
N ALA A 12 -1.49 -26.76 -36.22
CA ALA A 12 -1.69 -26.41 -34.82
C ALA A 12 -2.25 -24.98 -34.77
N LEU A 13 -3.53 -24.84 -34.41
CA LEU A 13 -4.05 -23.54 -34.02
C LEU A 13 -3.28 -23.10 -32.77
N LEU A 14 -2.43 -22.09 -32.92
CA LEU A 14 -1.91 -21.33 -31.79
C LEU A 14 -3.10 -20.57 -31.20
N VAL A 15 -3.77 -21.19 -30.24
CA VAL A 15 -4.70 -20.46 -29.37
C VAL A 15 -3.80 -19.59 -28.50
N PRO A 16 -3.95 -18.24 -28.51
CA PRO A 16 -3.21 -17.41 -27.58
C PRO A 16 -3.55 -17.92 -26.18
N THR A 17 -2.52 -18.36 -25.45
CA THR A 17 -2.65 -18.70 -24.04
C THR A 17 -3.05 -17.43 -23.32
N VAL A 18 -4.35 -17.28 -23.03
CA VAL A 18 -4.81 -16.30 -22.06
C VAL A 18 -4.36 -16.86 -20.74
N TRP A 19 -3.27 -16.32 -20.20
CA TRP A 19 -2.83 -16.63 -18.85
C TRP A 19 -3.95 -16.13 -17.94
N ALA A 20 -4.71 -17.07 -17.39
CA ALA A 20 -5.61 -16.74 -16.32
C ALA A 20 -4.75 -16.48 -15.07
N ASP A 21 -5.19 -15.54 -14.25
CA ASP A 21 -4.38 -15.01 -13.16
C ASP A 21 -4.32 -15.99 -12.00
N VAL A 22 -3.12 -16.22 -11.46
CA VAL A 22 -2.96 -16.85 -10.13
C VAL A 22 -3.71 -16.00 -9.12
N ARG A 23 -4.47 -16.63 -8.22
CA ARG A 23 -5.24 -15.93 -7.19
C ARG A 23 -4.87 -16.45 -5.80
N ILE A 24 -4.81 -15.53 -4.86
CA ILE A 24 -4.87 -15.86 -3.43
C ILE A 24 -6.36 -15.90 -3.10
N GLU A 25 -6.81 -17.03 -2.56
CA GLU A 25 -8.17 -17.22 -2.05
C GLU A 25 -8.09 -17.33 -0.52
N ALA A 26 -9.03 -16.68 0.16
CA ALA A 26 -9.24 -16.82 1.58
C ALA A 26 -10.72 -17.07 1.86
N GLU A 27 -11.05 -17.70 2.99
CA GLU A 27 -12.44 -17.80 3.43
C GLU A 27 -12.93 -16.47 4.04
N ARG A 28 -11.99 -15.65 4.52
CA ARG A 28 -12.18 -14.32 5.09
C ARG A 28 -10.91 -13.49 4.98
N SER A 29 -11.05 -12.20 4.82
CA SER A 29 -9.96 -11.22 4.90
C SER A 29 -9.92 -10.52 6.26
N VAL A 30 -11.07 -10.36 6.92
CA VAL A 30 -11.16 -9.86 8.30
C VAL A 30 -11.04 -11.01 9.28
N VAL A 31 -10.04 -10.95 10.15
CA VAL A 31 -9.66 -12.05 11.05
C VAL A 31 -9.63 -11.53 12.49
N GLY A 32 -10.57 -12.01 13.31
CA GLY A 32 -10.57 -11.75 14.75
C GLY A 32 -9.68 -12.71 15.54
N GLU A 33 -9.58 -12.49 16.86
CA GLU A 33 -8.68 -13.25 17.74
C GLU A 33 -8.99 -14.75 17.74
N ASN A 34 -10.27 -15.10 17.63
CA ASN A 34 -10.76 -16.48 17.66
C ASN A 34 -10.77 -17.17 16.28
N ASP A 35 -10.39 -16.44 15.23
CA ASP A 35 -10.43 -16.93 13.87
C ASP A 35 -9.09 -17.54 13.46
N VAL A 36 -9.08 -18.16 12.29
CA VAL A 36 -7.87 -18.64 11.63
C VAL A 36 -7.70 -17.85 10.34
N LEU A 37 -6.58 -17.15 10.21
CA LEU A 37 -6.14 -16.62 8.94
C LEU A 37 -5.67 -17.80 8.10
N GLU A 38 -6.38 -18.09 7.01
CA GLU A 38 -6.00 -19.11 6.04
C GLU A 38 -6.01 -18.54 4.62
N ALA A 39 -4.89 -18.70 3.91
CA ALA A 39 -4.75 -18.28 2.53
C ALA A 39 -4.31 -19.45 1.67
N ARG A 40 -4.95 -19.61 0.52
CA ARG A 40 -4.69 -20.66 -0.46
C ARG A 40 -4.40 -20.05 -1.83
N LEU A 41 -3.45 -20.61 -2.57
CA LEU A 41 -3.24 -20.23 -3.96
C LEU A 41 -4.04 -21.13 -4.88
N ARG A 42 -4.74 -20.51 -5.83
CA ARG A 42 -5.42 -21.21 -6.91
C ARG A 42 -4.78 -20.90 -8.25
N PHE A 43 -4.46 -21.97 -8.96
CA PHE A 43 -3.86 -21.92 -10.28
C PHE A 43 -4.92 -22.24 -11.33
N PRO A 44 -5.11 -21.36 -12.33
CA PRO A 44 -6.14 -21.55 -13.34
C PRO A 44 -5.68 -22.43 -14.51
N ALA A 45 -4.38 -22.67 -14.63
CA ALA A 45 -3.77 -23.64 -15.54
C ALA A 45 -2.61 -24.33 -14.81
N GLN A 46 -2.17 -25.47 -15.36
CA GLN A 46 -0.95 -26.11 -14.87
C GLN A 46 0.26 -25.22 -15.19
N ASP A 47 1.11 -24.99 -14.21
CA ASP A 47 2.33 -24.19 -14.35
C ASP A 47 3.50 -24.82 -13.59
N ARG A 48 4.73 -24.46 -13.96
CA ARG A 48 5.94 -24.94 -13.29
C ARG A 48 6.95 -23.82 -13.12
N GLY A 49 7.44 -23.62 -11.91
CA GLY A 49 8.43 -22.58 -11.62
C GLY A 49 8.75 -22.45 -10.14
N ASP A 50 9.36 -21.32 -9.78
CA ASP A 50 9.56 -20.94 -8.38
C ASP A 50 8.37 -20.09 -7.91
N LEU A 51 7.67 -20.55 -6.88
CA LEU A 51 6.60 -19.78 -6.23
C LEU A 51 7.20 -18.95 -5.10
N TYR A 52 7.00 -17.65 -5.18
CA TYR A 52 7.30 -16.70 -4.11
C TYR A 52 6.00 -16.25 -3.46
N VAL A 53 5.99 -16.23 -2.13
CA VAL A 53 4.94 -15.65 -1.31
C VAL A 53 5.59 -14.61 -0.42
N ALA A 54 5.05 -13.40 -0.40
CA ALA A 54 5.63 -12.29 0.35
C ALA A 54 4.56 -11.47 1.06
N ALA A 55 4.93 -10.80 2.14
CA ALA A 55 4.08 -9.86 2.83
C ALA A 55 4.83 -8.57 3.15
N ILE A 56 4.10 -7.45 3.22
CA ILE A 56 4.62 -6.21 3.78
C ILE A 56 4.27 -6.17 5.26
N VAL A 57 5.29 -6.20 6.11
CA VAL A 57 5.15 -6.14 7.57
C VAL A 57 5.93 -4.93 8.07
N GLN A 58 5.22 -3.96 8.66
CA GLN A 58 5.84 -2.72 9.17
C GLN A 58 6.69 -2.01 8.10
N GLY A 59 6.18 -1.95 6.86
CA GLY A 59 6.88 -1.33 5.72
C GLY A 59 8.00 -2.18 5.09
N ASN A 60 8.31 -3.36 5.64
CA ASN A 60 9.35 -4.23 5.09
C ASN A 60 8.73 -5.34 4.25
N LEU A 61 9.23 -5.54 3.03
CA LEU A 61 8.89 -6.70 2.22
C LEU A 61 9.63 -7.93 2.75
N LEU A 62 8.87 -8.94 3.17
CA LEU A 62 9.39 -10.19 3.71
C LEU A 62 8.84 -11.37 2.90
N PHE A 63 9.66 -12.39 2.68
CA PHE A 63 9.34 -13.57 1.89
C PHE A 63 9.13 -14.78 2.79
N PHE A 64 8.07 -15.55 2.54
CA PHE A 64 7.85 -16.84 3.18
C PHE A 64 8.72 -17.90 2.50
N GLY A 65 9.60 -18.52 3.27
CA GLY A 65 10.36 -19.69 2.82
C GLY A 65 9.56 -20.97 2.97
N GLU A 66 10.06 -22.04 2.33
CA GLU A 66 9.53 -23.41 2.50
C GLU A 66 9.59 -23.90 3.97
N ASP A 67 10.45 -23.28 4.79
CA ASP A 67 10.54 -23.54 6.23
C ASP A 67 9.44 -22.86 7.07
N GLY A 68 8.50 -22.17 6.42
CA GLY A 68 7.40 -21.44 7.04
C GLY A 68 7.83 -20.16 7.75
N LYS A 69 9.07 -19.70 7.56
CA LYS A 69 9.59 -18.47 8.19
C LYS A 69 9.61 -17.31 7.20
N LEU A 70 9.63 -16.11 7.76
CA LEU A 70 9.83 -14.86 7.03
C LEU A 70 11.33 -14.58 6.86
N HIS A 71 11.71 -14.17 5.65
CA HIS A 71 13.07 -13.84 5.27
C HIS A 71 13.08 -12.45 4.63
N SER A 72 14.09 -11.63 4.94
CA SER A 72 14.27 -10.32 4.30
C SER A 72 14.89 -10.42 2.91
N ALA A 73 15.58 -11.51 2.62
CA ALA A 73 16.07 -11.82 1.28
C ALA A 73 15.01 -12.63 0.52
N PRO A 74 14.91 -12.47 -0.82
CA PRO A 74 14.06 -13.31 -1.65
C PRO A 74 14.39 -14.79 -1.48
N VAL A 75 13.40 -15.55 -1.04
CA VAL A 75 13.44 -17.01 -1.03
C VAL A 75 12.12 -17.54 -1.60
N PRO A 76 12.16 -18.58 -2.43
CA PRO A 76 10.93 -19.19 -2.90
C PRO A 76 10.26 -19.93 -1.74
N TYR A 77 8.94 -19.80 -1.67
CA TYR A 77 8.09 -20.65 -0.84
C TYR A 77 8.14 -22.10 -1.32
N LYS A 78 8.20 -22.30 -2.65
CA LYS A 78 8.37 -23.61 -3.28
C LYS A 78 9.23 -23.49 -4.53
N ARG A 79 10.34 -24.23 -4.59
CA ARG A 79 11.28 -24.24 -5.73
C ARG A 79 10.90 -25.30 -6.76
N ASP A 80 10.96 -24.95 -8.04
CA ASP A 80 10.67 -25.82 -9.18
C ASP A 80 9.35 -26.63 -9.00
N GLY A 81 8.36 -25.98 -8.40
CA GLY A 81 7.08 -26.58 -8.07
C GLY A 81 6.24 -26.78 -9.33
N LEU A 82 5.51 -27.90 -9.38
CA LEU A 82 4.42 -28.10 -10.34
C LEU A 82 3.10 -27.67 -9.66
N PHE A 83 2.42 -26.71 -10.26
CA PHE A 83 1.19 -26.11 -9.76
C PHE A 83 0.04 -26.52 -10.67
N ASP A 84 -0.81 -27.43 -10.21
CA ASP A 84 -1.85 -28.02 -11.04
C ASP A 84 -3.16 -27.21 -10.97
N GLN A 85 -3.84 -27.15 -12.12
CA GLN A 85 -5.15 -26.50 -12.21
C GLN A 85 -6.14 -27.13 -11.22
N GLY A 86 -6.79 -26.29 -10.39
CA GLY A 86 -7.84 -26.72 -9.47
C GLY A 86 -7.35 -27.36 -8.16
N GLN A 87 -6.05 -27.57 -7.97
CA GLN A 87 -5.47 -27.83 -6.66
C GLN A 87 -5.20 -26.48 -5.98
N ALA A 88 -5.79 -26.27 -4.81
CA ALA A 88 -5.49 -25.10 -4.00
C ALA A 88 -4.31 -25.43 -3.07
N GLU A 89 -3.22 -24.66 -3.14
CA GLU A 89 -2.07 -24.83 -2.25
C GLU A 89 -2.23 -23.93 -1.03
N THR A 90 -2.28 -24.48 0.18
CA THR A 90 -2.30 -23.65 1.40
C THR A 90 -0.93 -23.02 1.58
N ILE A 91 -0.88 -21.68 1.60
CA ILE A 91 0.37 -20.92 1.75
C ILE A 91 0.51 -20.27 3.12
N LEU A 92 -0.59 -20.10 3.84
CA LEU A 92 -0.63 -19.41 5.11
C LEU A 92 -1.73 -20.00 5.98
N ARG A 93 -1.42 -20.32 7.24
CA ARG A 93 -2.42 -20.75 8.22
C ARG A 93 -2.00 -20.42 9.66
N PHE A 94 -2.59 -19.38 10.24
CA PHE A 94 -2.26 -18.89 11.58
C PHE A 94 -3.52 -18.59 12.40
N PRO A 95 -3.56 -18.94 13.70
CA PRO A 95 -4.57 -18.40 14.61
C PRO A 95 -4.48 -16.87 14.67
N GLY A 96 -5.60 -16.17 14.56
CA GLY A 96 -5.67 -14.70 14.58
C GLY A 96 -5.11 -14.09 15.87
N VAL A 97 -5.29 -14.77 17.02
CA VAL A 97 -4.69 -14.39 18.32
C VAL A 97 -3.16 -14.29 18.31
N LEU A 98 -2.47 -14.93 17.36
CA LEU A 98 -1.00 -14.89 17.28
C LEU A 98 -0.48 -13.76 16.40
N ILE A 99 -1.36 -13.01 15.75
CA ILE A 99 -1.02 -11.95 14.81
C ILE A 99 -1.35 -10.61 15.48
N THR A 100 -0.39 -9.68 15.43
CA THR A 100 -0.61 -8.32 15.95
C THR A 100 -1.75 -7.65 15.18
N PRO A 101 -2.58 -6.80 15.82
CA PRO A 101 -3.58 -6.04 15.08
C PRO A 101 -2.96 -5.22 13.95
N GLY A 102 -3.64 -5.19 12.79
CA GLY A 102 -3.24 -4.39 11.65
C GLY A 102 -3.64 -4.97 10.29
N ARG A 103 -3.17 -4.30 9.24
CA ARG A 103 -3.44 -4.63 7.84
C ARG A 103 -2.21 -5.29 7.19
N TYR A 104 -2.39 -6.49 6.66
CA TYR A 104 -1.32 -7.33 6.11
C TYR A 104 -1.59 -7.65 4.65
N ARG A 105 -0.76 -7.11 3.76
CA ARG A 105 -0.83 -7.40 2.32
C ARG A 105 0.00 -8.62 2.02
N LEU A 106 -0.63 -9.62 1.42
CA LEU A 106 -0.01 -10.85 0.95
C LEU A 106 0.10 -10.81 -0.58
N TYR A 107 1.25 -11.21 -1.09
CA TYR A 107 1.56 -11.25 -2.51
C TYR A 107 2.04 -12.63 -2.91
N ALA A 108 1.71 -13.06 -4.13
CA ALA A 108 2.26 -14.27 -4.70
C ALA A 108 2.56 -14.13 -6.20
N ALA A 109 3.67 -14.73 -6.62
CA ALA A 109 4.07 -14.77 -8.01
C ALA A 109 4.82 -16.07 -8.31
N ILE A 110 4.69 -16.55 -9.55
CA ILE A 110 5.46 -17.67 -10.09
C ILE A 110 6.46 -17.09 -11.09
N THR A 111 7.71 -17.53 -10.98
CA THR A 111 8.76 -17.20 -11.93
C THR A 111 9.30 -18.45 -12.61
N ASP A 112 10.05 -18.26 -13.70
CA ASP A 112 10.94 -19.32 -14.19
C ASP A 112 11.83 -19.86 -13.06
N THR A 113 12.12 -21.17 -13.10
CA THR A 113 12.95 -21.83 -12.09
C THR A 113 14.32 -21.16 -11.98
N GLY A 114 14.68 -20.70 -10.78
CA GLY A 114 15.94 -20.02 -10.47
C GLY A 114 16.03 -18.57 -10.93
N ALA A 115 14.94 -17.98 -11.44
CA ALA A 115 14.90 -16.57 -11.78
C ALA A 115 14.91 -15.67 -10.54
N ASP A 116 15.39 -14.44 -10.72
CA ASP A 116 15.26 -13.38 -9.72
C ASP A 116 13.79 -12.93 -9.67
N ILE A 117 13.20 -12.92 -8.48
CA ILE A 117 11.81 -12.47 -8.28
C ILE A 117 11.60 -11.02 -8.71
N PHE A 118 12.65 -10.19 -8.74
CA PHE A 118 12.54 -8.79 -9.18
C PHE A 118 12.65 -8.63 -10.69
N ASP A 119 13.01 -9.68 -11.45
CA ASP A 119 12.94 -9.68 -12.91
C ASP A 119 11.53 -10.05 -13.36
N THR A 120 10.66 -9.05 -13.40
CA THR A 120 9.25 -9.18 -13.82
C THR A 120 9.05 -9.74 -15.23
N SER A 121 10.09 -9.72 -16.08
CA SER A 121 10.02 -10.32 -17.42
C SER A 121 9.99 -11.85 -17.39
N ARG A 122 10.34 -12.44 -16.25
CA ARG A 122 10.39 -13.89 -16.00
C ARG A 122 9.18 -14.39 -15.21
N TRP A 123 8.17 -13.55 -15.02
CA TRP A 123 6.95 -13.90 -14.29
C TRP A 123 5.94 -14.59 -15.20
N HIS A 124 5.21 -15.56 -14.65
CA HIS A 124 4.22 -16.36 -15.37
C HIS A 124 2.79 -15.79 -15.29
N GLY A 125 2.67 -14.46 -15.11
CA GLY A 125 1.38 -13.79 -14.95
C GLY A 125 1.47 -12.53 -14.10
N PRO A 126 0.34 -11.89 -13.79
CA PRO A 126 0.32 -10.75 -12.88
C PRO A 126 0.57 -11.18 -11.43
N LEU A 127 0.89 -10.19 -10.59
CA LEU A 127 1.03 -10.37 -9.15
C LEU A 127 -0.34 -10.66 -8.52
N ALA A 128 -0.47 -11.82 -7.88
CA ALA A 128 -1.61 -12.09 -7.01
C ALA A 128 -1.46 -11.28 -5.72
N ARG A 129 -2.56 -10.72 -5.23
CA ARG A 129 -2.61 -9.91 -4.00
C ARG A 129 -3.84 -10.27 -3.18
N GLN A 130 -3.74 -10.10 -1.87
CA GLN A 130 -4.84 -10.24 -0.91
C GLN A 130 -4.54 -9.35 0.29
N LEU A 131 -5.54 -8.62 0.79
CA LEU A 131 -5.45 -7.95 2.09
C LEU A 131 -6.03 -8.85 3.18
N PHE A 132 -5.36 -8.85 4.34
CA PHE A 132 -5.91 -9.35 5.59
C PHE A 132 -5.97 -8.23 6.62
N ILE A 133 -7.12 -8.03 7.23
CA ILE A 133 -7.37 -7.06 8.30
C ILE A 133 -7.51 -7.84 9.59
N VAL A 134 -6.55 -7.74 10.49
CA VAL A 134 -6.43 -8.62 11.64
C VAL A 134 -6.67 -7.85 12.92
N ASN A 135 -7.60 -8.31 13.76
CA ASN A 135 -7.93 -7.76 15.08
C ASN A 135 -8.20 -6.23 15.08
N GLU A 136 -8.65 -5.68 13.96
CA GLU A 136 -9.13 -4.29 13.87
C GLU A 136 -10.61 -4.23 14.26
N PRO A 137 -11.07 -3.13 14.88
CA PRO A 137 -12.47 -2.98 15.22
C PRO A 137 -13.34 -2.79 13.97
N PRO A 138 -14.65 -3.10 14.02
CA PRO A 138 -15.56 -3.05 12.86
C PRO A 138 -15.56 -1.71 12.12
N GLU A 139 -15.38 -0.59 12.82
CA GLU A 139 -15.32 0.73 12.20
C GLU A 139 -14.14 0.84 11.23
N ARG A 140 -13.00 0.21 11.56
CA ARG A 140 -11.81 0.20 10.70
C ARG A 140 -11.84 -0.96 9.70
N SER A 141 -12.26 -2.15 10.12
CA SER A 141 -12.30 -3.31 9.22
C SER A 141 -13.43 -3.25 8.20
N ARG A 142 -14.48 -2.46 8.47
CA ARG A 142 -15.72 -2.35 7.69
C ARG A 142 -16.52 -3.65 7.58
N ASP A 143 -16.23 -4.63 8.43
CA ASP A 143 -16.99 -5.88 8.54
C ASP A 143 -18.06 -5.69 9.63
N PHE A 144 -19.15 -5.02 9.27
CA PHE A 144 -20.20 -4.67 10.25
C PHE A 144 -21.17 -5.83 10.50
N ASP A 145 -21.30 -6.76 9.55
CA ASP A 145 -22.17 -7.93 9.68
C ASP A 145 -21.44 -9.18 10.20
N GLY A 146 -20.10 -9.15 10.24
CA GLY A 146 -19.25 -10.20 10.81
C GLY A 146 -19.05 -11.39 9.88
N ASP A 147 -19.26 -11.25 8.57
CA ASP A 147 -19.08 -12.33 7.61
C ASP A 147 -17.60 -12.65 7.32
N GLY A 148 -16.70 -11.72 7.68
CA GLY A 148 -15.26 -11.85 7.49
C GLY A 148 -14.72 -11.11 6.26
N TRP A 149 -15.51 -10.24 5.64
CA TRP A 149 -15.10 -9.36 4.55
C TRP A 149 -15.49 -7.91 4.88
N PRO A 150 -14.74 -6.91 4.38
CA PRO A 150 -15.25 -5.55 4.36
C PRO A 150 -16.58 -5.50 3.60
N ASP A 151 -17.60 -4.84 4.15
CA ASP A 151 -18.94 -4.75 3.55
C ASP A 151 -18.93 -4.12 2.12
N ASP A 152 -17.86 -3.38 1.79
CA ASP A 152 -17.64 -2.74 0.49
C ASP A 152 -16.61 -3.46 -0.40
N ASP A 153 -16.24 -4.71 -0.09
CA ASP A 153 -15.41 -5.59 -0.91
C ASP A 153 -16.28 -6.57 -1.71
N GLY A 154 -16.79 -6.13 -2.86
CA GLY A 154 -17.66 -6.95 -3.70
C GLY A 154 -16.94 -8.12 -4.39
N ASN A 155 -15.61 -8.16 -4.35
CA ASN A 155 -14.80 -9.10 -5.10
C ASN A 155 -14.04 -10.12 -4.21
N HIS A 156 -14.05 -9.89 -2.90
CA HIS A 156 -13.47 -10.71 -1.85
C HIS A 156 -11.94 -10.83 -1.97
N ASP A 157 -11.25 -9.74 -2.30
CA ASP A 157 -9.77 -9.65 -2.27
C ASP A 157 -9.24 -8.96 -0.99
N GLY A 158 -10.16 -8.62 -0.08
CA GLY A 158 -9.94 -7.96 1.19
C GLY A 158 -9.75 -6.46 1.10
N PHE A 159 -9.70 -5.90 -0.12
CA PHE A 159 -9.61 -4.46 -0.33
C PHE A 159 -11.00 -3.89 -0.50
N SER A 160 -11.20 -2.65 -0.06
CA SER A 160 -12.42 -1.92 -0.40
C SER A 160 -12.47 -1.72 -1.93
N ASP A 161 -13.66 -1.81 -2.54
CA ASP A 161 -13.82 -1.45 -3.96
C ASP A 161 -13.49 0.05 -4.24
N ALA A 162 -13.32 0.87 -3.19
CA ALA A 162 -12.87 2.26 -3.24
C ALA A 162 -11.37 2.46 -2.93
N ASP A 163 -10.61 1.38 -2.72
CA ASP A 163 -9.15 1.39 -2.55
C ASP A 163 -8.48 1.15 -3.91
N HIS A 164 -8.21 2.21 -4.68
CA HIS A 164 -7.65 2.04 -6.03
C HIS A 164 -6.12 1.84 -6.02
N ASP A 165 -5.43 2.23 -4.95
CA ASP A 165 -3.98 2.11 -4.85
C ASP A 165 -3.51 0.86 -4.08
N PHE A 166 -4.45 0.11 -3.50
CA PHE A 166 -4.26 -1.12 -2.77
C PHE A 166 -3.33 -0.94 -1.56
N ASP A 167 -3.41 0.21 -0.90
CA ASP A 167 -2.70 0.46 0.36
C ASP A 167 -3.39 -0.16 1.58
N GLY A 168 -4.63 -0.60 1.38
CA GLY A 168 -5.50 -1.20 2.37
C GLY A 168 -6.49 -0.22 2.99
N TRP A 169 -6.61 1.01 2.49
CA TRP A 169 -7.56 2.02 2.95
C TRP A 169 -8.40 2.55 1.79
N ARG A 170 -9.58 3.07 2.09
CA ARG A 170 -10.41 3.68 1.04
C ARG A 170 -9.74 4.98 0.60
N ASP A 171 -9.70 5.25 -0.70
CA ASP A 171 -9.10 6.47 -1.25
C ASP A 171 -9.78 7.76 -0.71
N ASP A 172 -11.01 7.63 -0.23
CA ASP A 172 -11.83 8.70 0.35
C ASP A 172 -11.75 8.75 1.89
N ASP A 173 -10.87 8.00 2.55
CA ASP A 173 -10.65 7.97 4.01
C ASP A 173 -9.19 8.38 4.32
N ALA A 174 -8.85 9.67 4.18
CA ALA A 174 -7.46 10.13 4.25
C ALA A 174 -6.88 10.17 5.66
N ASP A 175 -7.68 9.96 6.72
CA ASP A 175 -7.18 9.80 8.09
C ASP A 175 -7.11 8.33 8.54
N HIS A 176 -7.54 7.39 7.68
CA HIS A 176 -7.51 5.95 7.92
C HIS A 176 -8.26 5.54 9.20
N ASN A 177 -9.29 6.30 9.56
CA ASN A 177 -10.11 6.02 10.73
C ASN A 177 -11.23 5.00 10.42
N GLY A 178 -11.40 4.65 9.14
CA GLY A 178 -12.48 3.79 8.68
C GLY A 178 -13.79 4.55 8.43
N ILE A 179 -13.76 5.85 8.13
CA ILE A 179 -14.93 6.69 7.83
C ILE A 179 -14.56 7.55 6.61
N PRO A 180 -15.42 7.66 5.59
CA PRO A 180 -15.12 8.48 4.42
C PRO A 180 -15.06 9.97 4.83
N ASP A 181 -14.05 10.69 4.35
CA ASP A 181 -13.84 12.14 4.44
C ASP A 181 -14.95 12.91 3.70
N GLY A 182 -16.13 12.96 4.30
CA GLY A 182 -17.32 13.55 3.70
C GLY A 182 -18.61 13.06 4.35
N GLU A 183 -18.56 11.92 5.01
CA GLU A 183 -19.55 11.50 6.00
C GLU A 183 -19.04 11.95 7.37
N GLU A 184 -18.99 13.28 7.57
CA GLU A 184 -18.88 13.83 8.92
C GLU A 184 -19.96 13.13 9.74
N SER A 185 -19.54 12.34 10.74
CA SER A 185 -20.43 11.52 11.53
C SER A 185 -21.59 12.42 11.93
N GLY A 186 -22.79 12.11 11.47
CA GLY A 186 -23.99 12.91 11.72
C GLY A 186 -24.31 12.91 13.20
N GLY A 187 -23.54 13.69 13.96
CA GLY A 187 -23.78 14.08 15.32
C GLY A 187 -24.76 15.22 15.26
N ASP A 188 -26.02 14.88 15.51
CA ASP A 188 -27.03 15.77 16.04
C ASP A 188 -27.48 16.90 15.11
N ASP A 189 -28.40 16.55 14.20
CA ASP A 189 -29.49 17.44 13.81
C ASP A 189 -30.43 17.65 15.03
N GLN A 190 -29.92 18.34 16.07
CA GLN A 190 -30.78 18.98 17.05
C GLN A 190 -31.17 20.35 16.53
N GLY A 191 -32.34 20.35 15.88
CA GLY A 191 -33.40 21.33 16.11
C GLY A 191 -32.94 22.74 16.43
N GLY A 192 -32.90 23.56 15.38
CA GLY A 192 -32.52 24.95 15.46
C GLY A 192 -33.22 25.76 16.55
N ALA A 193 -32.47 26.73 17.04
CA ALA A 193 -32.97 28.01 17.45
C ALA A 193 -31.88 29.03 17.13
N ASP A 194 -32.30 30.12 16.51
CA ASP A 194 -31.71 31.44 16.54
C ASP A 194 -30.69 31.67 17.69
N HIS A 195 -29.57 32.35 17.46
CA HIS A 195 -29.58 33.81 17.54
C HIS A 195 -28.41 34.45 16.78
N SER A 196 -28.81 35.52 16.10
CA SER A 196 -28.06 36.63 15.53
C SER A 196 -26.90 37.16 16.36
N GLY A 197 -25.78 37.36 15.66
CA GLY A 197 -24.89 38.52 15.75
C GLY A 197 -23.99 38.59 16.98
N HIS A 198 -22.70 38.82 16.75
CA HIS A 198 -21.95 39.93 17.36
C HIS A 198 -20.58 40.05 16.64
N ASP A 199 -20.42 41.15 15.92
CA ASP A 199 -19.13 41.71 15.54
C ASP A 199 -18.34 42.03 16.81
N HIS A 200 -17.06 41.65 16.86
CA HIS A 200 -16.03 42.46 17.51
C HIS A 200 -14.67 42.18 16.88
N GLY A 201 -14.15 43.21 16.20
CA GLY A 201 -12.74 43.31 15.87
C GLY A 201 -11.88 43.52 17.12
N GLY A 202 -10.61 43.18 16.98
CA GLY A 202 -9.59 43.39 17.99
C GLY A 202 -8.26 42.89 17.45
N ASP A 203 -7.46 43.84 17.00
CA ASP A 203 -6.04 43.73 16.67
C ASP A 203 -5.27 43.06 17.82
N ASP A 204 -4.25 42.25 17.51
CA ASP A 204 -3.07 42.17 18.37
C ASP A 204 -1.87 41.60 17.60
N ASP A 205 -0.97 42.52 17.30
CA ASP A 205 0.35 42.34 16.71
C ASP A 205 1.34 41.89 17.80
N GLY A 206 1.99 40.74 17.61
CA GLY A 206 3.15 40.32 18.39
C GLY A 206 3.83 39.15 17.67
N GLY A 207 4.99 39.29 17.03
CA GLY A 207 6.15 40.06 17.43
C GLY A 207 7.03 39.23 18.36
N HIS A 208 7.66 38.17 17.82
CA HIS A 208 8.81 37.49 18.44
C HIS A 208 9.75 36.95 17.35
N ASP A 209 10.77 37.76 17.05
CA ASP A 209 12.06 37.30 16.55
C ASP A 209 12.98 37.13 17.77
N ASP A 210 13.72 36.02 17.86
CA ASP A 210 15.19 36.00 17.97
C ASP A 210 15.78 34.68 18.49
N GLY A 211 16.85 34.24 17.80
CA GLY A 211 17.90 33.36 18.29
C GLY A 211 17.78 31.90 17.82
N GLY A 212 18.52 31.41 16.83
CA GLY A 212 19.93 31.63 16.55
C GLY A 212 20.68 30.32 16.78
N ASN A 213 20.90 29.54 15.72
CA ASN A 213 22.00 28.57 15.71
C ASN A 213 22.70 28.59 14.35
N THR A 214 23.86 29.22 14.34
CA THR A 214 24.86 29.20 13.29
C THR A 214 25.52 27.82 13.21
N GLY A 215 25.21 27.07 12.16
CA GLY A 215 25.84 25.81 11.81
C GLY A 215 26.24 25.78 10.34
N THR A 216 27.22 26.59 9.96
CA THR A 216 27.96 26.44 8.70
C THR A 216 28.69 25.09 8.72
N GLY A 217 28.28 24.16 7.86
CA GLY A 217 29.13 23.01 7.53
C GLY A 217 28.48 21.66 7.19
N ASP A 218 27.28 21.56 6.61
CA ASP A 218 26.88 20.34 5.88
C ASP A 218 25.67 20.53 4.92
N THR A 219 25.68 21.57 4.08
CA THR A 219 24.57 21.75 3.11
C THR A 219 24.56 20.67 2.02
N GLY A 220 25.65 19.92 1.85
CA GLY A 220 25.73 18.82 0.87
C GLY A 220 25.06 17.54 1.38
N GLY A 221 25.33 17.15 2.63
CA GLY A 221 24.76 15.95 3.26
C GLY A 221 23.25 16.07 3.51
N ASN A 222 22.79 17.23 3.97
CA ASN A 222 21.37 17.45 4.24
C ASN A 222 20.52 17.49 2.96
N VAL A 223 21.04 18.05 1.86
CA VAL A 223 20.30 18.12 0.58
C VAL A 223 20.19 16.74 -0.08
N ALA A 224 21.24 15.92 -0.03
CA ALA A 224 21.21 14.56 -0.58
C ALA A 224 20.25 13.65 0.22
N THR A 225 20.29 13.72 1.55
CA THR A 225 19.34 13.02 2.43
C THR A 225 17.91 13.49 2.18
N GLY A 226 17.70 14.81 2.11
CA GLY A 226 16.41 15.41 1.79
C GLY A 226 15.84 14.99 0.44
N ALA A 227 16.68 14.81 -0.58
CA ALA A 227 16.26 14.32 -1.89
C ALA A 227 15.72 12.88 -1.82
N SER A 228 16.41 12.00 -1.09
CA SER A 228 15.98 10.60 -0.89
C SER A 228 14.66 10.53 -0.12
N LEU A 229 14.57 11.29 0.99
CA LEU A 229 13.35 11.37 1.81
C LEU A 229 12.17 11.96 1.03
N TYR A 230 12.39 13.01 0.24
CA TYR A 230 11.38 13.60 -0.64
C TYR A 230 10.91 12.60 -1.69
N GLY A 231 11.84 11.85 -2.30
CA GLY A 231 11.53 10.79 -3.26
C GLY A 231 10.59 9.75 -2.67
N ALA A 232 10.91 9.26 -1.48
CA ALA A 232 10.14 8.20 -0.81
C ALA A 232 8.77 8.68 -0.29
N ASN A 233 8.69 9.91 0.22
CA ASN A 233 7.53 10.34 1.03
C ASN A 233 6.68 11.45 0.39
N CYS A 234 7.18 12.17 -0.61
CA CYS A 234 6.52 13.37 -1.15
C CYS A 234 6.23 13.29 -2.65
N SER A 235 7.10 12.61 -3.41
CA SER A 235 7.11 12.68 -4.88
C SER A 235 5.84 12.16 -5.56
N GLY A 236 5.15 11.18 -4.95
CA GLY A 236 3.89 10.62 -5.47
C GLY A 236 2.79 11.67 -5.64
N CYS A 237 2.69 12.61 -4.70
CA CYS A 237 1.68 13.66 -4.70
C CYS A 237 2.18 15.01 -5.26
N HIS A 238 3.47 15.31 -5.04
CA HIS A 238 4.06 16.63 -5.30
C HIS A 238 5.02 16.68 -6.49
N SER A 239 5.04 15.64 -7.33
CA SER A 239 6.01 15.46 -8.44
C SER A 239 7.42 15.11 -7.94
N PRO A 240 8.18 14.28 -8.68
CA PRO A 240 9.59 14.03 -8.39
C PRO A 240 10.48 15.28 -8.41
N ASP A 241 10.09 16.31 -9.17
CA ASP A 241 10.80 17.59 -9.20
C ASP A 241 10.02 18.68 -8.43
N PRO A 242 10.49 19.10 -7.23
CA PRO A 242 9.85 20.17 -6.46
C PRO A 242 9.74 21.49 -7.22
N ALA A 243 10.63 21.75 -8.19
CA ALA A 243 10.60 22.98 -8.99
C ALA A 243 9.31 23.13 -9.83
N SER A 244 8.59 22.03 -10.06
CA SER A 244 7.28 22.04 -10.72
C SER A 244 6.16 22.67 -9.88
N ASP A 245 6.41 22.91 -8.58
CA ASP A 245 5.48 23.48 -7.61
C ASP A 245 4.10 22.80 -7.56
N ARG A 246 4.05 21.50 -7.89
CA ARG A 246 2.79 20.75 -7.88
C ARG A 246 2.19 20.75 -6.47
N LYS A 247 0.93 21.18 -6.38
CA LYS A 247 0.19 21.37 -5.12
C LYS A 247 0.89 22.34 -4.14
N GLY A 248 1.69 23.29 -4.63
CA GLY A 248 2.34 24.31 -3.81
C GLY A 248 3.51 23.79 -2.97
N VAL A 249 4.20 22.75 -3.44
CA VAL A 249 5.30 22.10 -2.71
C VAL A 249 6.47 23.04 -2.39
N LEU A 250 6.65 24.13 -3.14
CA LEU A 250 7.70 25.11 -2.84
C LEU A 250 7.47 25.85 -1.51
N MET A 251 6.26 25.83 -0.96
CA MET A 251 6.01 26.30 0.41
C MET A 251 6.75 25.44 1.46
N GLY A 252 7.06 24.18 1.14
CA GLY A 252 7.85 23.29 1.98
C GLY A 252 9.33 23.68 2.12
N ALA A 253 9.81 24.70 1.40
CA ALA A 253 11.11 25.29 1.67
C ALA A 253 11.20 26.00 3.05
N ASP A 254 10.08 26.07 3.78
CA ASP A 254 10.03 26.36 5.22
C ASP A 254 9.61 25.07 5.96
N PRO A 255 10.46 24.51 6.86
CA PRO A 255 10.14 23.28 7.57
C PRO A 255 8.92 23.42 8.49
N ALA A 256 8.61 24.63 8.98
CA ALA A 256 7.41 24.86 9.78
C ALA A 256 6.12 24.67 8.94
N ARG A 257 6.17 24.97 7.64
CA ARG A 257 5.05 24.72 6.72
C ARG A 257 4.84 23.24 6.47
N ILE A 258 5.91 22.46 6.39
CA ILE A 258 5.81 20.99 6.29
C ILE A 258 5.18 20.44 7.58
N ARG A 259 5.70 20.83 8.75
CA ARG A 259 5.13 20.41 10.05
C ARG A 259 3.66 20.76 10.17
N GLY A 260 3.28 22.00 9.84
CA GLY A 260 1.88 22.43 9.89
C GLY A 260 1.00 21.65 8.92
N ALA A 261 1.49 21.35 7.71
CA ALA A 261 0.75 20.54 6.75
C ALA A 261 0.55 19.10 7.24
N ILE A 262 1.58 18.46 7.81
CA ILE A 262 1.48 17.12 8.40
C ILE A 262 0.51 17.14 9.60
N ALA A 263 0.72 18.06 10.54
CA ALA A 263 -0.08 18.16 11.77
C ALA A 263 -1.56 18.47 11.50
N SER A 264 -1.87 19.22 10.45
CA SER A 264 -3.25 19.51 10.03
C SER A 264 -3.77 18.55 8.96
N ASN A 265 -3.10 17.42 8.72
CA ASN A 265 -3.40 16.44 7.67
C ASN A 265 -3.73 17.08 6.30
N LYS A 266 -3.01 18.14 5.94
CA LYS A 266 -3.36 18.95 4.77
C LYS A 266 -3.11 18.16 3.50
N GLY A 267 -4.20 17.80 2.81
CA GLY A 267 -4.13 17.02 1.57
C GLY A 267 -3.62 15.59 1.77
N GLY A 268 -3.90 15.00 2.94
CA GLY A 268 -3.54 13.63 3.28
C GLY A 268 -2.09 13.46 3.77
N MET A 269 -1.43 14.52 4.25
CA MET A 269 -0.03 14.44 4.71
C MET A 269 0.13 13.88 6.13
N GLY A 270 -0.95 13.59 6.84
CA GLY A 270 -0.97 13.21 8.25
C GLY A 270 -0.29 11.87 8.55
N PHE A 271 -0.31 10.92 7.59
CA PHE A 271 0.39 9.64 7.74
C PHE A 271 1.91 9.79 7.95
N LEU A 272 2.48 10.96 7.63
CA LEU A 272 3.90 11.25 7.81
C LEU A 272 4.25 11.66 9.25
N ALA A 273 3.27 11.89 10.13
CA ALA A 273 3.49 12.39 11.49
C ALA A 273 4.41 11.48 12.32
N ASP A 274 4.29 10.17 12.16
CA ASP A 274 5.11 9.17 12.86
C ASP A 274 6.26 8.61 11.99
N VAL A 275 6.35 9.05 10.73
CA VAL A 275 7.35 8.58 9.75
C VAL A 275 8.53 9.55 9.67
N LEU A 276 8.26 10.85 9.71
CA LEU A 276 9.26 11.90 9.52
C LEU A 276 9.60 12.57 10.85
N SER A 277 10.86 12.47 11.26
CA SER A 277 11.37 13.26 12.38
C SER A 277 11.55 14.74 12.00
N ASP A 278 11.72 15.61 13.00
CA ASP A 278 12.06 17.03 12.75
C ASP A 278 13.33 17.20 11.91
N ALA A 279 14.31 16.31 12.07
CA ALA A 279 15.53 16.30 11.27
C ALA A 279 15.26 15.93 9.80
N ASP A 280 14.36 14.97 9.56
CA ASP A 280 13.95 14.57 8.21
C ASP A 280 13.18 15.71 7.52
N ILE A 281 12.27 16.36 8.24
CA ILE A 281 11.52 17.52 7.74
C ILE A 281 12.47 18.66 7.38
N GLN A 282 13.49 18.92 8.20
CA GLN A 282 14.50 19.93 7.91
C GLN A 282 15.30 19.57 6.65
N ALA A 283 15.73 18.32 6.49
CA ALA A 283 16.46 17.85 5.32
C ALA A 283 15.63 17.97 4.03
N ILE A 284 14.35 17.56 4.07
CA ILE A 284 13.41 17.72 2.96
C ILE A 284 13.26 19.21 2.60
N SER A 285 13.12 20.07 3.60
CA SER A 285 12.99 21.52 3.38
C SER A 285 14.23 22.12 2.72
N ASP A 286 15.43 21.70 3.15
CA ASP A 286 16.70 22.13 2.55
C ASP A 286 16.81 21.68 1.08
N PHE A 287 16.37 20.45 0.77
CA PHE A 287 16.28 19.97 -0.61
C PHE A 287 15.30 20.80 -1.46
N ILE A 288 14.08 21.05 -0.99
CA ILE A 288 13.10 21.89 -1.72
C ILE A 288 13.67 23.30 -1.94
N ARG A 289 14.32 23.88 -0.93
CA ARG A 289 14.96 25.20 -1.04
C ARG A 289 16.05 25.21 -2.12
N SER A 290 16.84 24.14 -2.23
CA SER A 290 17.87 24.01 -3.28
C SER A 290 17.30 24.01 -4.70
N LYS A 291 16.01 23.68 -4.88
CA LYS A 291 15.31 23.65 -6.17
C LYS A 291 14.62 24.95 -6.57
N ARG A 292 14.42 25.90 -5.65
CA ARG A 292 13.75 27.19 -5.94
C ARG A 292 14.54 28.16 -6.82
N GLY A 293 15.85 27.92 -7.00
CA GLY A 293 16.75 28.83 -7.72
C GLY A 293 17.54 28.16 -8.86
N GLY A 294 17.11 26.97 -9.30
CA GLY A 294 17.69 26.24 -10.44
C GLY A 294 17.00 26.53 -11.76
#